data_AF-A0AAX0YXF2-F1
#
_entry.id   AF-A0AAX0YXF2-F1
#
_cell.length_a   1.000
_cell.length_b   1.000
_cell.length_c   1.000
_cell.angle_alpha   90.00
_cell.angle_beta   90.00
_cell.angle_gamma   90.00
#
_symmetry.space_group_name_H-M   'P 1'
#
loop_
_entity.id
_entity.type
_entity.pdbx_description
1 polymer ?
#
loop_
_entity_poly.entity_id
_entity_poly.type
_entity_poly.pdbx_seq_one_letter_code
_entity_poly.pdbx_strand_id
1 'polypeptide(L)'
;MLVEQRNFTLCGSQQGNACIRVIPTGKLEVTIMEDDSSCEAEFSQLWFNKAGMKTLLVCREAEQVCWQLDLTNKDAKELECLIESAQEDFEILMRAL
;
A
#
# COMPACT_ATOMS: atom_id res chain seq x y z
N MET A 1 0.15 11.56 14.59
CA MET A 1 -0.10 10.59 13.51
C MET A 1 -0.41 11.34 12.24
N LEU A 2 0.52 11.35 11.31
CA LEU A 2 0.30 11.85 9.96
C LEU A 2 0.05 10.63 9.08
N VAL A 3 -1.16 10.50 8.56
CA VAL A 3 -1.47 9.49 7.54
C VAL A 3 -0.81 9.98 6.25
N GLU A 4 0.10 9.18 5.70
CA GLU A 4 0.75 9.52 4.43
C GLU A 4 -0.15 9.09 3.27
N GLN A 5 -0.57 10.04 2.45
CA GLN A 5 -1.38 9.75 1.27
C GLN A 5 -0.53 9.95 0.01
N ARG A 6 -0.54 8.96 -0.87
CA ARG A 6 0.20 8.98 -2.14
C ARG A 6 -0.68 8.47 -3.27
N ASN A 7 -0.67 9.18 -4.38
CA ASN A 7 -1.35 8.74 -5.60
C ASN A 7 -0.36 7.95 -6.45
N PHE A 8 -0.75 6.74 -6.84
CA PHE A 8 0.01 5.85 -7.71
C PHE A 8 -0.75 5.58 -8.99
N THR A 9 0.00 5.39 -10.06
CA THR A 9 -0.56 5.04 -11.36
C THR A 9 -0.52 3.53 -11.52
N LEU A 10 -1.69 2.91 -11.62
CA LEU A 10 -1.82 1.48 -11.84
C LEU A 10 -1.39 1.12 -13.26
N CYS A 11 -0.55 0.10 -13.37
CA CYS A 11 0.05 -0.35 -14.61
C CYS A 11 -0.36 -1.81 -14.87
N GLY A 12 -1.57 -2.02 -15.41
CA GLY A 12 -2.07 -3.38 -15.65
C GLY A 12 -3.52 -3.43 -16.10
N SER A 13 -4.27 -4.36 -15.50
CA SER A 13 -5.68 -4.62 -15.83
C SER A 13 -6.62 -3.51 -15.36
N GLN A 14 -6.27 -2.82 -14.29
CA GLN A 14 -6.89 -1.56 -13.88
C GLN A 14 -5.97 -0.44 -14.35
N GLN A 15 -6.34 0.25 -15.42
CA GLN A 15 -5.65 1.47 -15.82
C GLN A 15 -6.13 2.60 -14.93
N GLY A 16 -5.19 3.48 -14.54
CA GLY A 16 -5.45 4.80 -13.98
C GLY A 16 -5.02 4.98 -12.52
N ASN A 17 -5.76 5.75 -11.70
CA ASN A 17 -5.20 6.33 -10.46
C ASN A 17 -5.71 5.67 -9.18
N ALA A 18 -4.78 5.11 -8.40
CA ALA A 18 -5.03 4.62 -7.05
C ALA A 18 -4.45 5.59 -6.02
N CYS A 19 -5.28 6.04 -5.09
CA CYS A 19 -4.87 6.82 -3.93
C CYS A 19 -4.62 5.86 -2.76
N ILE A 20 -3.38 5.75 -2.31
CA ILE A 20 -3.00 4.88 -1.20
C ILE A 20 -2.72 5.73 0.02
N ARG A 21 -3.36 5.41 1.15
CA ARG A 21 -3.11 5.99 2.47
C ARG A 21 -2.40 4.98 3.34
N VAL A 22 -1.21 5.33 3.79
CA VAL A 22 -0.39 4.58 4.74
C VAL A 22 -0.70 5.12 6.12
N ILE A 23 -1.30 4.27 6.96
CA ILE A 23 -1.62 4.60 8.34
C ILE A 23 -0.53 3.97 9.22
N PRO A 24 0.26 4.79 9.94
CA PRO A 24 1.40 4.33 10.74
C PRO A 24 1.03 3.33 11.85
N THR A 25 -0.26 3.20 12.17
CA THR A 25 -0.77 2.19 13.11
C THR A 25 -0.73 0.76 12.57
N GLY A 26 -0.36 0.54 11.30
CA GLY A 26 -0.29 -0.79 10.67
C GLY A 26 -1.32 -1.06 9.58
N LYS A 27 -2.01 -0.03 9.09
CA LYS A 27 -3.10 -0.17 8.09
C LYS A 27 -2.78 0.58 6.81
N LEU A 28 -3.30 0.06 5.71
CA LEU A 28 -3.22 0.64 4.37
C LEU A 28 -4.62 0.74 3.80
N GLU A 29 -5.00 1.92 3.33
CA GLU A 29 -6.21 2.11 2.53
C GLU A 29 -5.83 2.41 1.09
N VAL A 30 -6.54 1.82 0.14
CA VAL A 30 -6.38 2.05 -1.29
C VAL A 30 -7.73 2.47 -1.85
N THR A 31 -7.78 3.60 -2.53
CA THR A 31 -8.97 4.10 -3.22
C THR A 31 -8.67 4.19 -4.71
N ILE A 32 -9.39 3.44 -5.52
CA ILE A 32 -9.30 3.47 -6.98
C ILE A 32 -10.24 4.56 -7.47
N MET A 33 -9.69 5.67 -7.97
CA MET A 33 -10.50 6.84 -8.31
C MET A 33 -11.44 6.63 -9.51
N GLU A 34 -11.14 5.68 -10.39
CA GLU A 34 -11.99 5.38 -11.55
C GLU A 34 -13.25 4.58 -11.24
N ASP A 35 -13.18 3.71 -10.24
CA ASP A 35 -14.26 2.76 -9.93
C ASP A 35 -15.00 3.13 -8.64
N ASP A 36 -14.59 4.23 -7.97
CA ASP A 36 -14.98 4.63 -6.60
C ASP A 36 -14.83 3.49 -5.57
N SER A 37 -14.02 2.48 -5.92
CA SER A 37 -13.78 1.31 -5.11
C SER A 37 -12.68 1.61 -4.10
N SER A 38 -12.97 1.35 -2.83
CA SER A 38 -12.00 1.46 -1.74
C SER A 38 -11.72 0.09 -1.12
N CYS A 39 -10.47 -0.13 -0.74
CA CYS A 39 -9.98 -1.37 -0.17
C CYS A 39 -9.10 -1.05 1.04
N GLU A 40 -9.22 -1.83 2.10
CA GLU A 40 -8.38 -1.76 3.29
C GLU A 40 -7.51 -3.01 3.36
N ALA A 41 -6.32 -2.89 3.94
CA ALA A 41 -5.46 -4.01 4.29
C ALA A 41 -4.55 -3.67 5.48
N GLU A 42 -4.20 -4.67 6.28
CA GLU A 42 -3.14 -4.50 7.28
C GLU A 42 -1.76 -4.76 6.66
N PHE A 43 -0.71 -4.12 7.16
CA PHE A 43 0.66 -4.34 6.66
C PHE A 43 1.08 -5.81 6.76
N SER A 44 0.60 -6.53 7.77
CA SER A 44 0.83 -7.98 7.91
C SER A 44 0.17 -8.83 6.82
N GLN A 45 -0.84 -8.29 6.14
CA GLN A 45 -1.59 -8.93 5.05
C GLN A 45 -1.07 -8.51 3.66
N LEU A 46 -0.24 -7.47 3.57
CA LEU A 46 0.30 -6.95 2.31
C LEU A 46 1.53 -7.72 1.85
N TRP A 47 1.48 -8.18 0.62
CA TRP A 47 2.51 -8.98 -0.02
C TRP A 47 2.97 -8.33 -1.32
N PHE A 48 4.23 -7.92 -1.37
CA PHE A 48 4.84 -7.34 -2.55
C PHE A 48 5.51 -8.43 -3.38
N ASN A 49 4.96 -8.72 -4.56
CA ASN A 49 5.50 -9.69 -5.49
C ASN A 49 6.06 -8.99 -6.72
N LYS A 50 7.38 -8.97 -6.84
CA LYS A 50 8.07 -8.33 -7.96
C LYS A 50 8.04 -9.22 -9.20
N ALA A 51 7.24 -8.83 -10.19
CA ALA A 51 7.06 -9.55 -11.45
C ALA A 51 7.69 -8.79 -12.63
N GLY A 52 9.00 -8.98 -12.83
CA GLY A 52 9.74 -8.40 -13.95
C GLY A 52 9.77 -6.86 -13.90
N MET A 53 9.04 -6.20 -14.82
CA MET A 53 8.98 -4.74 -14.93
C MET A 53 7.95 -4.06 -14.02
N LYS A 54 7.09 -4.83 -13.36
CA LYS A 54 6.08 -4.33 -12.41
C LYS A 54 6.17 -5.05 -11.07
N THR A 55 5.56 -4.48 -10.04
CA THR A 55 5.41 -5.10 -8.73
C THR A 55 3.92 -5.22 -8.42
N LEU A 56 3.51 -6.43 -8.09
CA LEU A 56 2.16 -6.76 -7.66
C LEU A 56 2.06 -6.56 -6.15
N LEU A 57 1.18 -5.67 -5.72
CA LEU A 57 0.79 -5.57 -4.32
C LEU A 57 -0.44 -6.44 -4.10
N VAL A 58 -0.32 -7.49 -3.30
CA VAL A 58 -1.39 -8.44 -3.03
C VAL A 58 -1.79 -8.32 -1.58
N CYS A 59 -3.07 -8.07 -1.32
CA CYS A 59 -3.63 -8.19 0.03
C CYS A 59 -4.21 -9.59 0.22
N ARG A 60 -3.70 -10.30 1.22
CA ARG A 60 -4.20 -11.63 1.60
C ARG A 60 -4.68 -11.68 3.05
N GLU A 61 -5.92 -12.08 3.24
CA GLU A 61 -6.52 -12.32 4.55
C GLU A 61 -6.78 -13.82 4.71
N ALA A 62 -6.18 -14.45 5.73
CA ALA A 62 -6.43 -15.86 6.08
C ALA A 62 -6.39 -16.84 4.87
N GLU A 63 -5.37 -16.71 4.02
CA GLU A 63 -5.13 -17.49 2.78
C GLU A 63 -5.98 -17.10 1.55
N GLN A 64 -6.93 -16.17 1.67
CA GLN A 64 -7.67 -15.62 0.53
C GLN A 64 -7.07 -14.30 0.05
N VAL A 65 -6.90 -14.14 -1.26
CA VAL A 65 -6.52 -12.85 -1.85
C VAL A 65 -7.76 -11.96 -1.89
N CYS A 66 -7.77 -10.90 -1.07
CA CYS A 66 -8.86 -9.92 -1.05
C CYS A 66 -8.81 -9.02 -2.29
N TRP A 67 -7.63 -8.46 -2.56
CA TRP A 67 -7.41 -7.58 -3.70
C TRP A 67 -5.93 -7.61 -4.11
N GLN A 68 -5.67 -7.23 -5.35
CA GLN A 68 -4.33 -7.10 -5.88
C GLN A 68 -4.23 -5.87 -6.76
N LEU A 69 -3.08 -5.21 -6.75
CA LEU A 69 -2.79 -4.02 -7.56
C LEU A 69 -1.49 -4.22 -8.32
N ASP A 70 -1.51 -3.85 -9.60
CA ASP A 70 -0.31 -3.76 -10.41
C ASP A 70 0.32 -2.37 -10.28
N LEU A 71 1.41 -2.27 -9.54
CA LEU A 71 2.20 -1.05 -9.40
C LEU A 71 3.46 -1.11 -10.25
N THR A 72 4.01 0.06 -10.61
CA THR A 72 5.36 0.07 -11.19
C THR A 72 6.38 -0.32 -10.12
N ASN A 73 7.53 -0.85 -10.55
CA ASN A 73 8.64 -1.15 -9.62
C ASN A 73 9.07 0.07 -8.80
N LYS A 74 8.94 1.27 -9.36
CA LYS A 74 9.28 2.52 -8.65
C LYS A 74 8.24 2.81 -7.57
N ASP A 75 6.97 2.78 -7.94
CA ASP A 75 5.84 3.08 -7.05
C ASP A 75 5.77 2.11 -5.87
N ALA A 76 5.90 0.81 -6.14
CA ALA A 76 5.89 -0.19 -5.08
C ALA A 76 7.06 -0.03 -4.10
N LYS A 77 8.25 0.33 -4.61
CA LYS A 77 9.41 0.59 -3.76
C LYS A 77 9.26 1.87 -2.95
N GLU A 78 8.65 2.91 -3.52
CA GLU A 78 8.30 4.11 -2.76
C GLU A 78 7.27 3.79 -1.68
N LEU A 79 6.26 2.97 -1.98
CA LEU A 79 5.25 2.56 -1.01
C LEU A 79 5.84 1.75 0.14
N GLU A 80 6.72 0.80 -0.15
CA GLU A 80 7.44 0.00 0.85
C GLU A 80 8.24 0.92 1.79
N CYS A 81 9.00 1.86 1.22
CA CYS A 81 9.78 2.85 1.98
C CYS A 81 8.89 3.76 2.85
N LEU A 82 7.71 4.16 2.35
CA LEU A 82 6.72 4.95 3.10
C LEU A 82 6.16 4.15 4.28
N ILE A 83 5.84 2.87 4.08
CA ILE A 83 5.36 1.99 5.15
C ILE A 83 6.43 1.86 6.24
N GLU A 84 7.67 1.55 5.86
CA GLU A 84 8.80 1.43 6.79
C GLU A 84 9.03 2.74 7.56
N SER A 85 9.05 3.88 6.86
CA SER A 85 9.23 5.20 7.48
C SER A 85 8.09 5.53 8.45
N ALA A 86 6.85 5.23 8.08
CA ALA A 86 5.67 5.47 8.92
C ALA A 86 5.68 4.59 10.18
N GLN A 87 6.12 3.33 10.06
CA GLN A 87 6.28 2.43 11.21
C GLN A 87 7.42 2.88 12.13
N GLU A 88 8.57 3.28 11.57
CA GLU A 88 9.71 3.78 12.34
C GLU A 88 9.35 5.07 13.10
N ASP A 89 8.68 6.03 12.45
CA ASP A 89 8.23 7.27 13.09
C ASP A 89 7.26 6.98 14.24
N PHE A 90 6.37 6.01 14.06
CA PHE A 90 5.46 5.54 15.11
C PHE A 90 6.19 4.87 16.27
N GLU A 91 7.17 4.00 16.00
CA GLU A 91 8.00 3.38 17.03
C GLU A 91 8.80 4.43 17.81
N ILE A 92 9.40 5.40 17.13
CA ILE A 92 10.13 6.51 17.77
C ILE A 92 9.20 7.31 18.68
N LEU A 93 8.01 7.67 18.18
CA LEU A 93 6.99 8.38 18.96
C LEU A 93 6.57 7.60 20.21
N MET A 94 6.33 6.29 20.09
CA MET A 94 5.96 5.45 21.24
C MET A 94 7.13 5.26 22.23
N ARG A 95 8.38 5.31 21.77
CA ARG A 95 9.57 5.20 22.63
C ARG A 95 9.84 6.46 23.44
N ALA A 96 9.32 7.60 23.01
CA ALA A 96 9.50 8.90 23.66
C ALA A 96 8.44 9.20 24.75
N LEU A 97 7.53 8.27 25.02
CA LEU A 97 6.43 8.36 26.00
C LEU A 97 6.70 7.57 27.28
#